data_AF-A0A154PLS4-F1
#
_entry.id   AF-A0A154PLS4-F1
#
_cell.length_a   1.000
_cell.length_b   1.000
_cell.length_c   1.000
_cell.angle_alpha   90.00
_cell.angle_beta   90.00
_cell.angle_gamma   90.00
#
_symmetry.space_group_name_H-M   'P 1'
#
loop_
_entity.id
_entity.type
_entity.pdbx_description
1 polymer ?
#
loop_
_entity_poly.entity_id
_entity_poly.type
_entity_poly.pdbx_seq_one_letter_code
_entity_poly.pdbx_strand_id
1 'polypeptide(L)'
;MESNQERKSSLGTQESGNSKLSVEPETHLQSLGFTMNNGKARFILDDDTPLYSNAALTNFSVVDPNETLSFVVLGKDSMDSIQASSLASYVDIQQKSMSVDYNSMIASWNSNEVHQKLNELLQENGKLKETLKQNNVAMRQQFNTLASWQEEMMKVHHNHKKKFTETRELMNYLKKENTDLKMKLSVGGNIIESGYEALNANEINSSVEENGSSLTATDLQEKVSSLTEQLSNSKQKCEKLSSDVDKLHSISILMSSQLKQATSTIQEQRLNIKKLEVQAAMSKSYDSNYFNQSIKSDSPRHSKNINTCTNCENYLTRDKEINLLKESVTTLEHKLEHVLQEELKSLAKEKEGLEDKKRLLSIEREDVETEFKNLNTTEEVLQHERISLLDEKSVQKTSESMEQDAKTKKVLEEELNYLAKEKERLEEQNQIISTQKKNLEIEFKNLNTAKEILQQERISLLAEKSSLDQQSQLYESHYKETLEAERQKFEVKYNQLVTEIGSLHETIQRKELCVINLQTEIEQHRESINLLQTQLQLFEEDFTQERELKNLLMQEKSQLCNDIQQQIDFNRKLQQELCNLKFQYVPAGQSENSDLVPPLMSTLRCPKCDEKFRNIESLEEHISMCLSLLN
;
A
#
# COMPACT_ATOMS: atom_id res chain seq x y z
N MET A 1 36.52 -20.01 -65.34
CA MET A 1 37.98 -19.78 -65.32
C MET A 1 38.43 -19.71 -63.88
N GLU A 2 38.88 -20.87 -63.41
CA GLU A 2 40.03 -21.11 -62.53
C GLU A 2 40.69 -19.97 -61.72
N SER A 3 40.82 -20.28 -60.41
CA SER A 3 42.08 -20.38 -59.65
C SER A 3 42.39 -19.29 -58.60
N ASN A 4 42.25 -19.71 -57.34
CA ASN A 4 43.32 -19.83 -56.33
C ASN A 4 44.59 -18.99 -56.55
N GLN A 5 45.06 -18.30 -55.49
CA GLN A 5 46.14 -18.86 -54.66
C GLN A 5 46.43 -18.05 -53.39
N GLU A 6 46.52 -18.82 -52.30
CA GLU A 6 47.24 -18.54 -51.06
C GLU A 6 48.71 -18.10 -51.31
N ARG A 7 49.31 -17.36 -50.36
CA ARG A 7 50.36 -17.90 -49.47
C ARG A 7 51.10 -16.83 -48.64
N LYS A 8 51.14 -17.14 -47.33
CA LYS A 8 52.31 -17.22 -46.43
C LYS A 8 53.22 -16.01 -46.23
N SER A 9 53.46 -15.73 -44.93
CA SER A 9 54.75 -15.80 -44.20
C SER A 9 54.78 -14.72 -43.12
N SER A 10 55.29 -14.82 -41.90
CA SER A 10 55.73 -15.86 -40.95
C SER A 10 56.80 -15.20 -40.06
N LEU A 11 56.70 -15.43 -38.75
CA LEU A 11 57.80 -15.53 -37.76
C LEU A 11 58.63 -14.29 -37.37
N GLY A 12 58.81 -14.13 -36.05
CA GLY A 12 59.87 -13.32 -35.44
C GLY A 12 59.66 -13.10 -33.95
N THR A 13 60.12 -14.03 -33.14
CA THR A 13 59.92 -14.21 -31.68
C THR A 13 60.95 -13.46 -30.82
N GLN A 14 60.61 -13.31 -29.51
CA GLN A 14 61.47 -13.13 -28.32
C GLN A 14 62.04 -11.71 -28.05
N GLU A 15 62.08 -11.16 -26.83
CA GLU A 15 62.16 -11.80 -25.51
C GLU A 15 61.83 -10.84 -24.33
N SER A 16 61.18 -11.41 -23.30
CA SER A 16 61.35 -11.24 -21.84
C SER A 16 61.35 -9.87 -21.13
N GLY A 17 60.39 -9.74 -20.20
CA GLY A 17 60.40 -8.82 -19.05
C GLY A 17 59.36 -9.26 -18.01
N ASN A 18 59.79 -10.08 -17.06
CA ASN A 18 58.99 -10.75 -16.03
C ASN A 18 58.53 -9.77 -14.92
N SER A 19 57.24 -9.77 -14.55
CA SER A 19 56.84 -9.50 -13.16
C SER A 19 55.50 -10.17 -12.83
N LYS A 20 55.60 -11.06 -11.85
CA LYS A 20 54.64 -11.99 -11.30
C LYS A 20 53.56 -11.26 -10.48
N LEU A 21 52.29 -11.44 -10.80
CA LEU A 21 51.20 -11.32 -9.82
C LEU A 21 50.05 -12.27 -10.19
N SER A 22 49.84 -13.20 -9.27
CA SER A 22 48.80 -14.21 -9.21
C SER A 22 47.40 -13.61 -9.30
N VAL A 23 46.53 -14.14 -10.18
CA VAL A 23 45.08 -14.17 -9.97
C VAL A 23 44.50 -15.40 -10.71
N GLU A 24 44.10 -16.42 -9.97
CA GLU A 24 43.14 -17.43 -10.41
C GLU A 24 41.77 -16.76 -10.66
N PRO A 25 41.10 -17.09 -11.77
CA PRO A 25 39.67 -17.38 -11.67
C PRO A 25 39.24 -18.45 -12.70
N GLU A 26 39.87 -19.63 -12.71
CA GLU A 26 39.45 -20.72 -13.63
C GLU A 26 38.38 -21.63 -13.03
N THR A 27 38.13 -21.57 -11.71
CA THR A 27 37.26 -22.53 -11.01
C THR A 27 35.79 -22.15 -10.94
N HIS A 28 35.42 -20.87 -11.06
CA HIS A 28 34.02 -20.43 -10.87
C HIS A 28 33.16 -20.48 -12.14
N LEU A 29 33.76 -20.47 -13.34
CA LEU A 29 33.00 -20.51 -14.60
C LEU A 29 32.76 -21.94 -15.09
N GLN A 30 33.62 -22.88 -14.70
CA GLN A 30 33.48 -24.30 -15.01
C GLN A 30 32.39 -24.98 -14.17
N SER A 31 32.16 -24.53 -12.93
CA SER A 31 31.05 -25.02 -12.08
C SER A 31 29.67 -24.61 -12.60
N LEU A 32 29.61 -23.62 -13.51
CA LEU A 32 28.40 -23.09 -14.14
C LEU A 32 28.16 -23.63 -15.56
N GLY A 33 28.97 -24.60 -16.03
CA GLY A 33 28.76 -25.28 -17.31
C GLY A 33 29.26 -24.52 -18.57
N PHE A 34 30.17 -23.55 -18.40
CA PHE A 34 30.75 -22.81 -19.52
C PHE A 34 32.14 -23.31 -19.90
N THR A 35 32.45 -23.31 -21.20
CA THR A 35 33.84 -23.37 -21.69
C THR A 35 34.21 -22.10 -22.45
N MET A 36 35.45 -21.68 -22.28
CA MET A 36 36.03 -20.49 -22.90
C MET A 36 36.75 -20.89 -24.18
N ASN A 37 36.18 -20.59 -25.35
CA ASN A 37 36.89 -20.66 -26.62
C ASN A 37 37.05 -19.23 -27.17
N ASN A 38 38.30 -18.78 -27.34
CA ASN A 38 38.67 -17.45 -27.85
C ASN A 38 37.98 -16.25 -27.14
N GLY A 39 37.89 -16.30 -25.80
CA GLY A 39 37.41 -15.17 -24.99
C GLY A 39 35.91 -14.89 -25.07
N LYS A 40 35.10 -15.82 -25.61
CA LYS A 40 33.64 -15.78 -25.52
C LYS A 40 33.11 -17.06 -24.89
N ALA A 41 32.28 -16.93 -23.87
CA ALA A 41 31.62 -18.04 -23.20
C ALA A 41 30.57 -18.69 -24.10
N ARG A 42 30.60 -20.03 -24.22
CA ARG A 42 29.57 -20.85 -24.86
C ARG A 42 29.13 -21.98 -23.93
N PHE A 43 27.86 -22.36 -24.07
CA PHE A 43 27.29 -23.56 -23.45
C PHE A 43 27.76 -24.82 -24.18
N ILE A 44 28.02 -25.89 -23.44
CA ILE A 44 28.22 -27.23 -23.99
C ILE A 44 26.83 -27.78 -24.32
N LEU A 45 26.57 -28.03 -25.60
CA LEU A 45 25.45 -28.86 -26.04
C LEU A 45 26.07 -30.15 -26.57
N ASP A 46 25.95 -31.23 -25.81
CA ASP A 46 26.28 -32.56 -26.30
C ASP A 46 25.11 -33.05 -27.16
N ASP A 47 25.27 -32.92 -28.48
CA ASP A 47 24.50 -33.64 -29.48
C ASP A 47 25.04 -35.08 -29.53
N ASP A 48 24.30 -36.04 -28.95
CA ASP A 48 24.01 -37.36 -29.55
C ASP A 48 23.36 -38.36 -28.55
N THR A 49 22.03 -38.51 -28.67
CA THR A 49 21.20 -39.72 -28.39
C THR A 49 20.99 -40.23 -26.94
N PRO A 50 19.91 -41.02 -26.68
CA PRO A 50 18.99 -40.75 -25.58
C PRO A 50 19.05 -41.82 -24.48
N LEU A 51 18.97 -41.42 -23.21
CA LEU A 51 18.44 -42.27 -22.14
C LEU A 51 18.17 -41.44 -20.90
N TYR A 52 16.93 -41.54 -20.43
CA TYR A 52 16.50 -41.21 -19.08
C TYR A 52 17.57 -41.58 -18.03
N SER A 53 17.93 -40.66 -17.15
CA SER A 53 18.41 -40.99 -15.79
C SER A 53 18.31 -39.80 -14.84
N ASN A 54 17.49 -39.99 -13.81
CA ASN A 54 17.31 -39.16 -12.63
C ASN A 54 18.57 -39.22 -11.73
N ALA A 55 19.60 -38.42 -11.99
CA ALA A 55 20.76 -38.36 -11.10
C ALA A 55 21.54 -37.03 -11.20
N ALA A 56 21.03 -35.96 -10.58
CA ALA A 56 21.85 -34.84 -10.09
C ALA A 56 20.99 -33.84 -9.28
N LEU A 57 20.51 -34.23 -8.10
CA LEU A 57 19.87 -33.29 -7.15
C LEU A 57 20.18 -33.70 -5.70
N THR A 58 21.45 -33.95 -5.42
CA THR A 58 21.97 -34.09 -4.06
C THR A 58 23.34 -33.45 -4.04
N ASN A 59 23.42 -32.12 -3.88
CA ASN A 59 24.56 -31.38 -3.31
C ASN A 59 24.42 -29.84 -3.45
N PHE A 60 23.31 -29.28 -2.95
CA PHE A 60 23.28 -27.85 -2.60
C PHE A 60 22.53 -27.68 -1.28
N SER A 61 23.20 -28.03 -0.19
CA SER A 61 22.82 -27.61 1.16
C SER A 61 24.09 -27.38 1.97
N VAL A 62 24.79 -26.30 1.65
CA VAL A 62 25.63 -25.60 2.63
C VAL A 62 25.00 -24.22 2.77
N VAL A 63 24.15 -24.11 3.78
CA VAL A 63 23.54 -22.85 4.21
C VAL A 63 24.54 -22.18 5.15
N ASP A 64 25.12 -21.06 4.73
CA ASP A 64 25.70 -20.07 5.64
C ASP A 64 24.53 -19.34 6.33
N PRO A 65 24.43 -19.31 7.68
CA PRO A 65 23.25 -18.77 8.38
C PRO A 65 23.05 -17.25 8.27
N ASN A 66 23.93 -16.51 7.59
CA ASN A 66 23.94 -15.04 7.65
C ASN A 66 23.61 -14.29 6.35
N GLU A 67 23.31 -14.95 5.25
CA GLU A 67 22.81 -14.27 4.04
C GLU A 67 21.31 -14.45 3.88
N THR A 68 20.57 -13.43 4.34
CA THR A 68 19.14 -13.29 4.06
C THR A 68 18.94 -12.78 2.62
N LEU A 69 19.32 -13.58 1.63
CA LEU A 69 18.90 -13.38 0.24
C LEU A 69 17.63 -14.19 0.00
N SER A 70 16.50 -13.48 -0.03
CA SER A 70 15.20 -14.02 -0.41
C SER A 70 15.20 -14.37 -1.90
N PHE A 71 15.77 -15.52 -2.26
CA PHE A 71 15.61 -16.12 -3.58
C PHE A 71 14.27 -16.87 -3.62
N VAL A 72 13.39 -16.49 -4.55
CA VAL A 72 12.12 -17.20 -4.77
C VAL A 72 12.47 -18.57 -5.37
N VAL A 73 12.51 -19.59 -4.52
CA VAL A 73 12.55 -20.98 -4.95
C VAL A 73 11.15 -21.33 -5.42
N LEU A 74 10.95 -21.42 -6.74
CA LEU A 74 9.76 -22.06 -7.28
C LEU A 74 9.73 -23.49 -6.72
N GLY A 75 8.67 -23.81 -5.97
CA GLY A 75 8.48 -25.14 -5.40
C GLY A 75 8.51 -26.20 -6.51
N LYS A 76 8.96 -27.40 -6.16
CA LYS A 76 9.11 -28.55 -7.08
C LYS A 76 7.84 -28.78 -7.92
N ASP A 77 6.69 -28.62 -7.28
CA ASP A 77 5.37 -28.75 -7.91
C ASP A 77 5.09 -27.70 -9.02
N SER A 78 5.64 -26.49 -8.89
CA SER A 78 5.51 -25.43 -9.89
C SER A 78 6.40 -25.70 -11.11
N MET A 79 7.62 -26.21 -10.88
CA MET A 79 8.50 -26.62 -11.97
C MET A 79 7.97 -27.84 -12.73
N ASP A 80 7.48 -28.84 -12.00
CA ASP A 80 6.90 -30.06 -12.58
C ASP A 80 5.63 -29.74 -13.40
N SER A 81 4.83 -28.77 -12.97
CA SER A 81 3.64 -28.30 -13.72
C SER A 81 4.01 -27.60 -15.03
N ILE A 82 5.02 -26.73 -15.03
CA ILE A 82 5.51 -26.05 -16.24
C ILE A 82 6.11 -27.06 -17.23
N GLN A 83 6.84 -28.05 -16.72
CA GLN A 83 7.47 -29.08 -17.53
C GLN A 83 6.43 -30.04 -18.14
N ALA A 84 5.41 -30.44 -17.37
CA ALA A 84 4.28 -31.25 -17.85
C ALA A 84 3.44 -30.52 -18.91
N SER A 85 3.17 -29.22 -18.71
CA SER A 85 2.42 -28.40 -19.67
C SER A 85 3.18 -28.23 -21.00
N SER A 86 4.50 -28.06 -20.93
CA SER A 86 5.35 -27.96 -22.13
C SER A 86 5.45 -29.29 -22.89
N LEU A 87 5.52 -30.41 -22.17
CA LEU A 87 5.50 -31.76 -22.76
C LEU A 87 4.16 -32.09 -23.43
N ALA A 88 3.04 -31.72 -22.80
CA ALA A 88 1.71 -31.92 -23.37
C ALA A 88 1.54 -31.16 -24.69
N SER A 89 2.02 -29.91 -24.77
CA SER A 89 1.98 -29.11 -26.00
C SER A 89 2.83 -29.74 -27.12
N TYR A 90 4.00 -30.32 -26.79
CA TYR A 90 4.86 -30.96 -27.77
C TYR A 90 4.23 -32.24 -28.36
N VAL A 91 3.60 -33.06 -27.52
CA VAL A 91 2.91 -34.29 -27.95
C VAL A 91 1.73 -33.97 -28.88
N ASP A 92 0.95 -32.93 -28.58
CA ASP A 92 -0.17 -32.51 -29.42
C ASP A 92 0.29 -32.00 -30.81
N ILE A 93 1.41 -31.25 -30.85
CA ILE A 93 2.00 -30.78 -32.11
C ILE A 93 2.52 -31.98 -32.93
N GLN A 94 3.18 -32.93 -32.28
CA GLN A 94 3.69 -34.13 -32.93
C GLN A 94 2.55 -34.97 -33.52
N GLN A 95 1.47 -35.18 -32.75
CA GLN A 95 0.31 -35.96 -33.20
C GLN A 95 -0.42 -35.29 -34.37
N LYS A 96 -0.55 -33.96 -34.37
CA LYS A 96 -1.09 -33.19 -35.52
C LYS A 96 -0.17 -33.24 -36.74
N SER A 97 1.15 -33.23 -36.54
CA SER A 97 2.09 -33.31 -37.66
C SER A 97 2.10 -34.68 -38.33
N MET A 98 1.78 -35.76 -37.58
CA MET A 98 1.68 -37.12 -38.10
C MET A 98 0.32 -37.46 -38.72
N SER A 99 -0.74 -36.72 -38.40
CA SER A 99 -2.10 -36.99 -38.91
C SER A 99 -2.37 -36.42 -40.31
N VAL A 100 -1.44 -35.61 -40.85
CA VAL A 100 -1.55 -35.01 -42.18
C VAL A 100 -0.61 -35.75 -43.14
N ASP A 101 -1.18 -36.41 -44.16
CA ASP A 101 -0.39 -37.06 -45.22
C ASP A 101 0.03 -36.04 -46.29
N TYR A 102 1.14 -35.36 -46.02
CA TYR A 102 1.69 -34.34 -46.91
C TYR A 102 2.04 -34.88 -48.31
N ASN A 103 2.35 -36.17 -48.45
CA ASN A 103 2.72 -36.75 -49.74
C ASN A 103 1.51 -36.85 -50.69
N SER A 104 0.35 -37.22 -50.16
CA SER A 104 -0.92 -37.25 -50.91
C SER A 104 -1.37 -35.84 -51.32
N MET A 105 -1.18 -34.86 -50.44
CA MET A 105 -1.54 -33.47 -50.69
C MET A 105 -0.64 -32.83 -51.78
N ILE A 106 0.68 -33.04 -51.71
CA ILE A 106 1.64 -32.54 -52.68
C ILE A 106 1.46 -33.20 -54.06
N ALA A 107 1.11 -34.50 -54.09
CA ALA A 107 0.85 -35.23 -55.34
C ALA A 107 -0.41 -34.74 -56.08
N SER A 108 -1.34 -34.08 -55.38
CA SER A 108 -2.57 -33.52 -55.96
C SER A 108 -2.39 -32.12 -56.58
N TRP A 109 -1.24 -31.48 -56.36
CA TRP A 109 -0.97 -30.11 -56.83
C TRP A 109 -0.31 -30.08 -58.20
N ASN A 110 -0.67 -29.08 -59.02
CA ASN A 110 0.04 -28.82 -60.27
C ASN A 110 1.35 -28.06 -60.02
N SER A 111 2.28 -28.07 -60.98
CA SER A 111 3.61 -27.45 -60.81
C SER A 111 3.57 -25.95 -60.49
N ASN A 112 2.51 -25.24 -60.88
CA ASN A 112 2.34 -23.82 -60.57
C ASN A 112 1.84 -23.60 -59.14
N GLU A 113 0.90 -24.44 -58.67
CA GLU A 113 0.40 -24.44 -57.29
C GLU A 113 1.50 -24.78 -56.29
N VAL A 114 2.38 -25.75 -56.62
CA VAL A 114 3.56 -26.08 -55.82
C VAL A 114 4.51 -24.88 -55.72
N HIS A 115 4.78 -24.21 -56.85
CA HIS A 115 5.64 -23.01 -56.85
C HIS A 115 5.03 -21.85 -56.07
N GLN A 116 3.73 -21.64 -56.18
CA GLN A 116 3.02 -20.60 -55.43
C GLN A 116 3.07 -20.88 -53.93
N LYS A 117 2.79 -22.12 -53.49
CA LYS A 117 2.88 -22.52 -52.09
C LYS A 117 4.30 -22.47 -51.53
N LEU A 118 5.31 -22.80 -52.34
CA LEU A 118 6.71 -22.65 -51.95
C LEU A 118 7.07 -21.17 -51.73
N ASN A 119 6.58 -20.28 -52.58
CA ASN A 119 6.84 -18.85 -52.46
C ASN A 119 6.13 -18.25 -51.22
N GLU A 120 4.89 -18.68 -50.96
CA GLU A 120 4.16 -18.34 -49.74
C GLU A 120 4.91 -18.82 -48.49
N LEU A 121 5.38 -20.07 -48.48
CA LEU A 121 6.19 -20.63 -47.38
C LEU A 121 7.51 -19.88 -47.17
N LEU A 122 8.19 -19.47 -48.24
CA LEU A 122 9.42 -18.67 -48.16
C LEU A 122 9.14 -17.28 -47.61
N GLN A 123 8.04 -16.66 -48.02
CA GLN A 123 7.61 -15.35 -47.50
C GLN A 123 7.21 -15.45 -46.02
N GLU A 124 6.50 -16.51 -45.64
CA GLU A 124 6.13 -16.80 -44.26
C GLU A 124 7.39 -17.06 -43.41
N ASN A 125 8.36 -17.83 -43.91
CA ASN A 125 9.66 -18.01 -43.25
C ASN A 125 10.39 -16.68 -43.05
N GLY A 126 10.34 -15.78 -44.03
CA GLY A 126 10.89 -14.43 -43.92
C GLY A 126 10.21 -13.63 -42.82
N LYS A 127 8.87 -13.65 -42.76
CA LYS A 127 8.09 -12.98 -41.71
C LYS A 127 8.39 -13.58 -40.34
N LEU A 128 8.38 -14.91 -40.19
CA LEU A 128 8.69 -15.60 -38.94
C LEU A 128 10.10 -15.28 -38.45
N LYS A 129 11.09 -15.22 -39.35
CA LYS A 129 12.46 -14.85 -38.98
C LYS A 129 12.56 -13.42 -38.47
N GLU A 130 11.83 -12.48 -39.06
CA GLU A 130 11.78 -11.10 -38.57
C GLU A 130 11.02 -10.99 -37.25
N THR A 131 9.88 -11.69 -37.09
CA THR A 131 9.15 -11.78 -35.83
C THR A 131 10.00 -12.39 -34.72
N LEU A 132 10.77 -13.44 -35.00
CA LEU A 132 11.69 -14.06 -34.04
C LEU A 132 12.82 -13.11 -33.64
N LYS A 133 13.31 -12.31 -34.59
CA LYS A 133 14.32 -11.27 -34.33
C LYS A 133 13.75 -10.15 -33.45
N GLN A 134 12.54 -9.69 -33.73
CA GLN A 134 11.83 -8.71 -32.90
C GLN A 134 11.54 -9.27 -31.50
N ASN A 135 11.12 -10.52 -31.38
CA ASN A 135 10.91 -11.20 -30.11
C ASN A 135 12.21 -11.30 -29.30
N ASN A 136 13.33 -11.65 -29.94
CA ASN A 136 14.64 -11.66 -29.29
C ASN A 136 15.06 -10.27 -28.78
N VAL A 137 14.75 -9.20 -29.51
CA VAL A 137 15.03 -7.82 -29.05
C VAL A 137 14.13 -7.45 -27.88
N ALA A 138 12.84 -7.74 -27.96
CA ALA A 138 11.89 -7.52 -26.88
C ALA A 138 12.28 -8.30 -25.62
N MET A 139 12.68 -9.57 -25.76
CA MET A 139 13.13 -10.41 -24.65
C MET A 139 14.39 -9.83 -23.98
N ARG A 140 15.35 -9.31 -24.75
CA ARG A 140 16.50 -8.59 -24.19
C ARG A 140 16.10 -7.32 -23.44
N GLN A 141 15.14 -6.55 -23.96
CA GLN A 141 14.64 -5.36 -23.29
C GLN A 141 13.94 -5.72 -21.97
N GLN A 142 13.13 -6.77 -21.96
CA GLN A 142 12.50 -7.30 -20.75
C GLN A 142 13.55 -7.76 -19.74
N PHE A 143 14.58 -8.50 -20.20
CA PHE A 143 15.67 -8.96 -19.35
C PHE A 143 16.46 -7.78 -18.73
N ASN A 144 16.76 -6.75 -19.53
CA ASN A 144 17.43 -5.54 -19.02
C ASN A 144 16.55 -4.77 -18.02
N THR A 145 15.23 -4.73 -18.26
CA THR A 145 14.29 -4.11 -17.31
C THR A 145 14.29 -4.90 -16.00
N LEU A 146 14.21 -6.23 -16.05
CA LEU A 146 14.28 -7.08 -14.88
C LEU A 146 15.62 -6.90 -14.12
N ALA A 147 16.74 -6.82 -14.83
CA ALA A 147 18.05 -6.55 -14.23
C ALA A 147 18.08 -5.19 -13.53
N SER A 148 17.50 -4.14 -14.13
CA SER A 148 17.40 -2.82 -13.47
C SER A 148 16.53 -2.85 -12.22
N TRP A 149 15.42 -3.59 -12.25
CA TRP A 149 14.55 -3.79 -11.08
C TRP A 149 15.27 -4.55 -9.96
N GLN A 150 16.04 -5.58 -10.31
CA GLN A 150 16.87 -6.32 -9.35
C GLN A 150 17.92 -5.40 -8.71
N GLU A 151 18.55 -4.53 -9.48
CA GLU A 151 19.53 -3.56 -8.96
C GLU A 151 18.88 -2.56 -8.00
N GLU A 152 17.71 -2.02 -8.35
CA GLU A 152 16.96 -1.12 -7.48
C GLU A 152 16.48 -1.82 -6.20
N MET A 153 16.01 -3.07 -6.29
CA MET A 153 15.67 -3.88 -5.12
C MET A 153 16.88 -4.07 -4.20
N MET A 154 18.05 -4.36 -4.75
CA MET A 154 19.30 -4.49 -3.98
C MET A 154 19.71 -3.16 -3.32
N LYS A 155 19.55 -2.02 -4.02
CA LYS A 155 19.80 -0.68 -3.44
C LYS A 155 18.86 -0.38 -2.28
N VAL A 156 17.57 -0.67 -2.42
CA VAL A 156 16.58 -0.49 -1.35
C VAL A 156 16.90 -1.39 -0.15
N HIS A 157 17.21 -2.66 -0.40
CA HIS A 157 17.60 -3.60 0.66
C HIS A 157 18.87 -3.13 1.40
N HIS A 158 19.88 -2.68 0.67
CA HIS A 158 21.09 -2.10 1.26
C HIS A 158 20.80 -0.83 2.08
N ASN A 159 19.92 0.05 1.58
CA ASN A 159 19.49 1.25 2.30
C ASN A 159 18.77 0.89 3.61
N HIS A 160 17.82 -0.04 3.57
CA HIS A 160 17.13 -0.52 4.76
C HIS A 160 18.12 -1.13 5.75
N LYS A 161 19.04 -1.99 5.28
CA LYS A 161 20.08 -2.59 6.13
C LYS A 161 20.91 -1.52 6.83
N LYS A 162 21.31 -0.47 6.12
CA LYS A 162 22.03 0.68 6.67
C LYS A 162 21.21 1.46 7.70
N LYS A 163 19.94 1.75 7.43
CA LYS A 163 19.05 2.42 8.39
C LYS A 163 18.83 1.57 9.65
N PHE A 164 18.75 0.25 9.50
CA PHE A 164 18.66 -0.67 10.64
C PHE A 164 19.93 -0.66 11.49
N THR A 165 21.12 -0.62 10.87
CA THR A 165 22.37 -0.50 11.64
C THR A 165 22.46 0.84 12.36
N GLU A 166 22.13 1.95 11.70
CA GLU A 166 22.10 3.29 12.31
C GLU A 166 21.11 3.36 13.49
N THR A 167 19.91 2.78 13.33
CA THR A 167 18.89 2.72 14.40
C THR A 167 19.37 1.86 15.57
N ARG A 168 20.06 0.75 15.29
CA ARG A 168 20.64 -0.13 16.31
C ARG A 168 21.75 0.58 17.09
N GLU A 169 22.60 1.34 16.41
CA GLU A 169 23.64 2.14 17.03
C GLU A 169 23.05 3.24 17.91
N LEU A 170 22.03 3.96 17.43
CA LEU A 170 21.32 4.98 18.23
C LEU A 170 20.66 4.37 19.47
N MET A 171 20.02 3.21 19.33
CA MET A 171 19.44 2.49 20.46
C MET A 171 20.51 2.09 21.49
N ASN A 172 21.68 1.63 21.03
CA ASN A 172 22.78 1.30 21.92
C ASN A 172 23.35 2.54 22.62
N TYR A 173 23.44 3.67 21.91
CA TYR A 173 23.84 4.95 22.49
C TYR A 173 22.88 5.39 23.58
N LEU A 174 21.57 5.42 23.28
CA LEU A 174 20.53 5.78 24.25
C LEU A 174 20.46 4.81 25.43
N LYS A 175 20.73 3.51 25.23
CA LYS A 175 20.86 2.55 26.33
C LYS A 175 22.06 2.88 27.22
N LYS A 176 23.20 3.21 26.63
CA LYS A 176 24.41 3.60 27.37
C LYS A 176 24.19 4.90 28.16
N GLU A 177 23.56 5.88 27.53
CA GLU A 177 23.19 7.14 28.18
C GLU A 177 22.18 6.91 29.31
N ASN A 178 21.14 6.09 29.10
CA ASN A 178 20.21 5.72 30.17
C ASN A 178 20.90 4.98 31.32
N THR A 179 21.87 4.10 31.05
CA THR A 179 22.65 3.47 32.13
C THR A 179 23.51 4.48 32.88
N ASP A 180 24.11 5.45 32.18
CA ASP A 180 24.94 6.50 32.79
C ASP A 180 24.10 7.48 33.62
N LEU A 181 22.92 7.88 33.12
CA LEU A 181 21.95 8.69 33.86
C LEU A 181 21.41 7.94 35.07
N LYS A 182 21.12 6.64 34.94
CA LYS A 182 20.70 5.81 36.06
C LYS A 182 21.81 5.68 37.11
N MET A 183 23.07 5.55 36.68
CA MET A 183 24.23 5.56 37.57
C MET A 183 24.38 6.91 38.27
N LYS A 184 24.26 8.03 37.56
CA LYS A 184 24.30 9.38 38.12
C LYS A 184 23.15 9.64 39.10
N LEU A 185 21.95 9.13 38.83
CA LEU A 185 20.81 9.21 39.75
C LEU A 185 21.03 8.33 41.00
N SER A 186 21.64 7.16 40.87
CA SER A 186 21.99 6.33 42.03
C SER A 186 23.15 6.92 42.86
N VAL A 187 24.08 7.65 42.24
CA VAL A 187 25.17 8.36 42.93
C VAL A 187 24.66 9.66 43.57
N GLY A 188 23.75 10.38 42.90
CA GLY A 188 23.10 11.58 43.44
C GLY A 188 22.07 11.30 44.54
N GLY A 189 21.48 10.10 44.56
CA GLY A 189 20.59 9.65 45.63
C GLY A 189 21.28 9.44 46.99
N ASN A 190 22.62 9.30 47.01
CA ASN A 190 23.40 9.14 48.24
C ASN A 190 23.94 10.47 48.80
N ILE A 191 23.63 11.61 48.19
CA ILE A 191 24.18 12.93 48.58
C ILE A 191 23.17 13.77 49.40
N ILE A 192 21.90 13.36 49.46
CA ILE A 192 20.86 14.16 50.15
C ILE A 192 20.65 13.71 51.62
N GLU A 193 21.25 12.60 52.06
CA GLU A 193 21.07 12.07 53.43
C GLU A 193 22.29 12.25 54.34
N SER A 194 23.07 13.31 54.15
CA SER A 194 24.05 13.74 55.16
C SER A 194 24.45 15.22 54.99
N GLY A 195 23.57 16.13 55.43
CA GLY A 195 24.05 17.37 56.07
C GLY A 195 24.37 16.98 57.52
N TYR A 196 25.49 17.36 58.13
CA TYR A 196 26.21 18.62 58.14
C TYR A 196 27.66 18.33 58.52
N GLU A 197 28.64 19.03 57.93
CA GLU A 197 29.67 19.75 58.69
C GLU A 197 30.57 20.55 57.74
N ALA A 198 30.64 21.84 58.03
CA ALA A 198 31.54 22.77 57.39
C ALA A 198 32.99 22.44 57.78
N LEU A 199 33.92 22.54 56.83
CA LEU A 199 35.02 23.51 56.83
C LEU A 199 36.16 23.10 55.90
N ASN A 200 36.71 24.12 55.26
CA ASN A 200 38.12 24.35 54.98
C ASN A 200 38.68 24.02 53.59
N ALA A 201 39.24 25.08 53.00
CA ALA A 201 40.07 25.04 51.82
C ALA A 201 41.50 24.60 52.18
N ASN A 202 42.18 24.02 51.19
CA ASN A 202 43.63 23.80 51.04
C ASN A 202 44.32 22.77 51.95
N GLU A 203 44.66 21.61 51.35
CA GLU A 203 45.96 20.90 51.41
C GLU A 203 45.89 19.70 50.45
N ILE A 204 46.35 19.81 49.20
CA ILE A 204 47.69 19.44 48.70
C ILE A 204 48.15 18.01 49.09
N ASN A 205 48.20 17.17 48.05
CA ASN A 205 49.10 16.02 47.82
C ASN A 205 49.10 14.84 48.80
N SER A 206 48.53 13.71 48.36
CA SER A 206 49.32 12.49 48.08
C SER A 206 48.40 11.34 47.63
N SER A 207 48.96 10.44 46.82
CA SER A 207 48.42 9.18 46.27
C SER A 207 47.91 9.24 44.82
N VAL A 208 48.87 9.47 43.91
CA VAL A 208 48.85 8.86 42.58
C VAL A 208 49.42 7.46 42.76
N GLU A 209 48.55 6.45 42.76
CA GLU A 209 48.94 5.10 42.34
C GLU A 209 48.43 4.87 40.93
N GLU A 210 49.35 4.38 40.12
CA GLU A 210 49.27 4.14 38.70
C GLU A 210 48.22 3.09 38.36
N ASN A 211 47.40 3.35 37.34
CA ASN A 211 47.00 2.32 36.37
C ASN A 211 46.56 2.94 35.03
N GLY A 212 47.48 2.95 34.07
CA GLY A 212 47.20 2.57 32.68
C GLY A 212 46.37 3.49 31.79
N SER A 213 47.03 4.50 31.18
CA SER A 213 47.09 4.77 29.73
C SER A 213 47.35 6.25 29.44
N SER A 214 48.63 6.62 29.36
CA SER A 214 49.05 7.94 28.90
C SER A 214 48.82 8.06 27.39
N LEU A 215 47.74 8.72 26.98
CA LEU A 215 47.61 9.27 25.62
C LEU A 215 48.63 10.40 25.47
N THR A 216 49.53 10.29 24.50
CA THR A 216 50.53 11.33 24.26
C THR A 216 49.86 12.56 23.65
N ALA A 217 50.38 13.77 23.92
CA ALA A 217 49.81 15.02 23.39
C ALA A 217 49.71 15.02 21.85
N THR A 218 50.52 14.20 21.17
CA THR A 218 50.47 13.94 19.72
C THR A 218 49.23 13.16 19.30
N ASP A 219 48.78 12.17 20.07
CA ASP A 219 47.56 11.38 19.76
C ASP A 219 46.29 12.21 19.92
N LEU A 220 46.27 13.13 20.88
CA LEU A 220 45.18 14.10 21.04
C LEU A 220 45.16 15.10 19.87
N GLN A 221 46.32 15.56 19.41
CA GLN A 221 46.41 16.48 18.27
C GLN A 221 45.98 15.82 16.95
N GLU A 222 46.30 14.54 16.74
CA GLU A 222 45.87 13.77 15.57
C GLU A 222 44.36 13.51 15.60
N LYS A 223 43.79 13.17 16.77
CA LYS A 223 42.33 13.06 16.94
C LYS A 223 41.60 14.38 16.70
N VAL A 224 42.14 15.50 17.19
CA VAL A 224 41.58 16.84 16.94
C VAL A 224 41.61 17.16 15.44
N SER A 225 42.69 16.79 14.74
CA SER A 225 42.80 16.99 13.29
C SER A 225 41.79 16.15 12.51
N SER A 226 41.63 14.87 12.87
CA SER A 226 40.64 13.97 12.25
C SER A 226 39.21 14.42 12.51
N LEU A 227 38.89 14.85 13.73
CA LEU A 227 37.55 15.38 14.07
C LEU A 227 37.27 16.71 13.34
N THR A 228 38.28 17.55 13.16
CA THR A 228 38.15 18.80 12.40
C THR A 228 37.88 18.53 10.92
N GLU A 229 38.54 17.54 10.33
CA GLU A 229 38.30 17.10 8.95
C GLU A 229 36.90 16.47 8.79
N GLN A 230 36.48 15.61 9.72
CA GLN A 230 35.13 15.05 9.73
C GLN A 230 34.05 16.13 9.87
N LEU A 231 34.30 17.16 10.70
CA LEU A 231 33.40 18.29 10.87
C LEU A 231 33.31 19.13 9.58
N SER A 232 34.43 19.36 8.89
CA SER A 232 34.47 20.04 7.59
C SER A 232 33.70 19.27 6.52
N ASN A 233 33.88 17.95 6.44
CA ASN A 233 33.17 17.09 5.50
C ASN A 233 31.66 17.03 5.80
N SER A 234 31.29 16.98 7.08
CA SER A 234 29.88 17.07 7.50
C SER A 234 29.26 18.41 7.10
N LYS A 235 29.97 19.51 7.32
CA LYS A 235 29.53 20.86 6.93
C LYS A 235 29.30 20.98 5.43
N GLN A 236 30.23 20.48 4.62
CA GLN A 236 30.09 20.48 3.16
C GLN A 236 28.90 19.62 2.69
N LYS A 237 28.63 18.50 3.38
CA LYS A 237 27.46 17.66 3.10
C LYS A 237 26.16 18.36 3.46
N CYS A 238 26.11 19.09 4.57
CA CYS A 238 24.96 19.92 4.94
C CYS A 238 24.71 21.05 3.93
N GLU A 239 25.75 21.73 3.44
CA GLU A 239 25.60 22.76 2.40
C GLU A 239 25.07 22.17 1.09
N LYS A 240 25.54 20.99 0.69
CA LYS A 240 25.04 20.30 -0.50
C LYS A 240 23.56 19.88 -0.34
N LEU A 241 23.20 19.35 0.82
CA LEU A 241 21.80 19.02 1.13
C LEU A 241 20.91 20.26 1.14
N SER A 242 21.40 21.38 1.68
CA SER A 242 20.67 22.67 1.63
C SER A 242 20.41 23.09 0.19
N SER A 243 21.43 23.03 -0.68
CA SER A 243 21.27 23.36 -2.11
C SER A 243 20.27 22.44 -2.83
N ASP A 244 20.25 21.15 -2.50
CA ASP A 244 19.30 20.22 -3.11
C ASP A 244 17.86 20.45 -2.61
N VAL A 245 17.68 20.84 -1.35
CA VAL A 245 16.39 21.28 -0.81
C VAL A 245 15.89 22.53 -1.54
N ASP A 246 16.75 23.51 -1.81
CA ASP A 246 16.38 24.72 -2.55
C ASP A 246 15.96 24.42 -4.00
N LYS A 247 16.63 23.47 -4.66
CA LYS A 247 16.24 22.98 -6.00
C LYS A 247 14.88 22.28 -5.97
N LEU A 248 14.65 21.40 -5.00
CA LEU A 248 13.36 20.72 -4.84
C LEU A 248 12.24 21.72 -4.54
N HIS A 249 12.52 22.74 -3.73
CA HIS A 249 11.58 23.82 -3.45
C HIS A 249 11.23 24.60 -4.73
N SER A 250 12.23 24.92 -5.56
CA SER A 250 12.04 25.57 -6.86
C SER A 250 11.20 24.73 -7.82
N ILE A 251 11.43 23.40 -7.88
CA ILE A 251 10.63 22.46 -8.68
C ILE A 251 9.19 22.40 -8.15
N SER A 252 9.00 22.38 -6.83
CA SER A 252 7.68 22.37 -6.21
C SER A 252 6.86 23.62 -6.55
N ILE A 253 7.48 24.81 -6.51
CA ILE A 253 6.84 26.07 -6.93
C ILE A 253 6.45 26.01 -8.41
N LEU A 254 7.34 25.51 -9.27
CA LEU A 254 7.05 25.37 -10.70
C LEU A 254 5.88 24.41 -10.97
N MET A 255 5.87 23.23 -10.34
CA MET A 255 4.77 22.27 -10.44
C MET A 255 3.45 22.86 -9.94
N SER A 256 3.47 23.61 -8.82
CA SER A 256 2.28 24.28 -8.30
C SER A 256 1.73 25.32 -9.29
N SER A 257 2.62 26.10 -9.93
CA SER A 257 2.24 27.05 -10.98
C SER A 257 1.62 26.35 -12.19
N GLN A 258 2.21 25.26 -12.66
CA GLN A 258 1.67 24.47 -13.79
C GLN A 258 0.30 23.88 -13.45
N LEU A 259 0.12 23.37 -12.23
CA LEU A 259 -1.14 22.79 -11.77
C LEU A 259 -2.24 23.86 -11.66
N LYS A 260 -1.89 25.07 -11.22
CA LYS A 260 -2.81 26.21 -11.20
C LYS A 260 -3.24 26.62 -12.62
N GLN A 261 -2.30 26.65 -13.57
CA GLN A 261 -2.61 26.94 -14.98
C GLN A 261 -3.49 25.86 -15.62
N ALA A 262 -3.19 24.58 -15.39
CA ALA A 262 -4.00 23.47 -15.87
C ALA A 262 -5.43 23.53 -15.30
N THR A 263 -5.57 23.84 -14.01
CA THR A 263 -6.87 23.97 -13.35
C THR A 263 -7.69 25.13 -13.94
N SER A 264 -7.07 26.27 -14.22
CA SER A 264 -7.72 27.41 -14.89
C SER A 264 -8.21 27.02 -16.30
N THR A 265 -7.39 26.28 -17.05
CA THR A 265 -7.72 25.81 -18.41
C THR A 265 -8.90 24.85 -18.39
N ILE A 266 -8.92 23.91 -17.43
CA ILE A 266 -10.04 22.97 -17.24
C ILE A 266 -11.32 23.73 -16.87
N GLN A 267 -11.24 24.74 -16.01
CA GLN A 267 -12.40 25.54 -15.62
C GLN A 267 -12.96 26.34 -16.80
N GLU A 268 -12.10 26.89 -17.66
CA GLU A 268 -12.50 27.57 -18.90
C GLU A 268 -13.17 26.61 -19.89
N GLN A 269 -12.60 25.42 -20.09
CA GLN A 269 -13.21 24.38 -20.93
C GLN A 269 -14.59 23.96 -20.40
N ARG A 270 -14.75 23.81 -19.08
CA ARG A 270 -16.06 23.51 -18.46
C ARG A 270 -17.10 24.61 -18.71
N LEU A 271 -16.69 25.88 -18.67
CA LEU A 271 -17.59 26.99 -19.01
C LEU A 271 -18.00 26.96 -20.49
N ASN A 272 -17.06 26.63 -21.39
CA ASN A 272 -17.36 26.48 -22.81
C ASN A 272 -18.30 25.30 -23.10
N ILE A 273 -18.11 24.16 -22.43
CA ILE A 273 -19.02 23.01 -22.53
C ILE A 273 -20.43 23.42 -22.07
N LYS A 274 -20.56 24.05 -20.89
CA LYS A 274 -21.87 24.54 -20.41
C LYS A 274 -22.54 25.52 -21.38
N LYS A 275 -21.76 26.39 -22.01
CA LYS A 275 -22.28 27.33 -23.02
C LYS A 275 -22.81 26.59 -24.26
N LEU A 276 -22.10 25.58 -24.73
CA LEU A 276 -22.52 24.73 -25.85
C LEU A 276 -23.73 23.87 -25.50
N GLU A 277 -23.81 23.35 -24.27
CA GLU A 277 -24.98 22.61 -23.77
C GLU A 277 -26.23 23.50 -23.72
N VAL A 278 -26.11 24.74 -23.23
CA VAL A 278 -27.22 25.71 -23.24
C VAL A 278 -27.63 26.04 -24.67
N GLN A 279 -26.67 26.21 -25.58
CA GLN A 279 -26.96 26.45 -27.00
C GLN A 279 -27.66 25.25 -27.65
N ALA A 280 -27.23 24.03 -27.35
CA ALA A 280 -27.87 22.80 -27.83
C ALA A 280 -29.27 22.59 -27.23
N ALA A 281 -29.47 22.96 -25.97
CA ALA A 281 -30.78 22.93 -25.31
C ALA A 281 -31.73 23.96 -25.91
N MET A 282 -31.23 25.16 -26.26
CA MET A 282 -32.02 26.17 -26.97
C MET A 282 -32.37 25.73 -28.40
N SER A 283 -31.46 25.06 -29.12
CA SER A 283 -31.77 24.48 -30.44
C SER A 283 -32.81 23.35 -30.36
N LYS A 284 -32.83 22.58 -29.27
CA LYS A 284 -33.83 21.52 -29.03
C LYS A 284 -35.19 22.04 -28.57
N SER A 285 -35.29 23.31 -28.13
CA SER A 285 -36.56 23.88 -27.64
C SER A 285 -37.42 24.53 -28.75
N TYR A 286 -36.92 24.65 -29.98
CA TYR A 286 -37.72 25.15 -31.11
C TYR A 286 -38.55 24.05 -31.79
N ASP A 287 -38.26 22.77 -31.54
CA ASP A 287 -38.91 21.62 -32.20
C ASP A 287 -39.85 20.80 -31.29
N SER A 288 -40.07 21.20 -30.04
CA SER A 288 -40.95 20.45 -29.13
C SER A 288 -41.72 21.40 -28.20
N ASN A 289 -42.71 22.09 -28.76
CA ASN A 289 -43.76 22.76 -27.98
C ASN A 289 -45.09 22.09 -28.26
N TYR A 290 -45.27 20.89 -27.71
CA TYR A 290 -46.58 20.40 -27.32
C TYR A 290 -46.41 19.52 -26.07
N PHE A 291 -47.26 19.77 -25.08
CA PHE A 291 -47.61 18.90 -23.95
C PHE A 291 -47.03 19.23 -22.54
N ASN A 292 -47.85 19.99 -21.80
CA ASN A 292 -48.10 20.02 -20.33
C ASN A 292 -46.95 20.44 -19.40
N GLN A 293 -47.04 21.51 -18.59
CA GLN A 293 -48.08 22.06 -17.69
C GLN A 293 -48.48 21.12 -16.53
N SER A 294 -48.41 21.69 -15.30
CA SER A 294 -48.85 21.17 -13.98
C SER A 294 -47.81 20.31 -13.21
N ILE A 295 -47.51 20.46 -11.90
CA ILE A 295 -48.15 21.14 -10.76
C ILE A 295 -47.12 21.40 -9.64
N LYS A 296 -47.18 22.61 -9.08
CA LYS A 296 -46.97 23.13 -7.71
C LYS A 296 -46.09 22.37 -6.68
N SER A 297 -45.09 23.13 -6.24
CA SER A 297 -44.72 23.46 -4.85
C SER A 297 -45.68 23.06 -3.72
N ASP A 298 -45.11 22.56 -2.62
CA ASP A 298 -45.50 22.97 -1.27
C ASP A 298 -44.36 22.78 -0.25
N SER A 299 -44.18 23.80 0.59
CA SER A 299 -43.48 23.74 1.88
C SER A 299 -44.52 23.97 2.97
N PRO A 300 -44.37 23.36 4.15
CA PRO A 300 -44.48 24.20 5.34
C PRO A 300 -43.49 23.86 6.47
N ARG A 301 -43.33 24.89 7.32
CA ARG A 301 -42.42 25.07 8.46
C ARG A 301 -42.96 24.48 9.78
N HIS A 302 -42.05 24.44 10.78
CA HIS A 302 -42.18 24.47 12.26
C HIS A 302 -41.58 23.21 12.93
N SER A 303 -40.79 23.22 14.02
CA SER A 303 -40.64 24.18 15.13
C SER A 303 -39.35 23.94 15.97
N LYS A 304 -38.84 25.04 16.55
CA LYS A 304 -38.23 25.27 17.88
C LYS A 304 -37.03 24.46 18.43
N ASN A 305 -35.95 25.24 18.64
CA ASN A 305 -34.79 25.14 19.55
C ASN A 305 -34.94 24.33 20.86
N ILE A 306 -33.93 23.48 21.15
CA ILE A 306 -33.25 23.31 22.45
C ILE A 306 -31.74 23.10 22.19
N ASN A 307 -30.92 23.63 23.09
CA ASN A 307 -29.50 23.98 22.99
C ASN A 307 -28.45 22.85 22.84
N THR A 308 -27.40 23.22 22.10
CA THR A 308 -25.95 22.97 22.28
C THR A 308 -25.42 21.53 22.33
N CYS A 309 -25.04 21.05 21.15
CA CYS A 309 -23.79 20.33 20.95
C CYS A 309 -23.28 20.66 19.54
N THR A 310 -22.16 21.37 19.42
CA THR A 310 -21.58 21.83 18.14
C THR A 310 -21.24 20.68 17.19
N ASN A 311 -21.15 19.44 17.70
CA ASN A 311 -21.04 18.24 16.88
C ASN A 311 -22.38 17.76 16.31
N CYS A 312 -23.51 17.96 17.00
CA CYS A 312 -24.83 17.51 16.55
C CYS A 312 -25.40 18.32 15.38
N GLU A 313 -25.06 19.61 15.24
CA GLU A 313 -25.44 20.41 14.06
C GLU A 313 -24.75 19.91 12.78
N ASN A 314 -23.51 19.42 12.89
CA ASN A 314 -22.78 18.83 11.76
C ASN A 314 -23.38 17.49 11.32
N TYR A 315 -23.90 16.68 12.25
CA TYR A 315 -24.62 15.44 11.89
C TYR A 315 -25.97 15.74 11.26
N LEU A 316 -26.75 16.69 11.79
CA LEU A 316 -28.04 17.09 11.22
C LEU A 316 -27.93 17.74 9.84
N THR A 317 -26.87 18.51 9.59
CA THR A 317 -26.58 19.09 8.27
C THR A 317 -26.13 18.02 7.29
N ARG A 318 -25.24 17.09 7.70
CA ARG A 318 -24.88 15.92 6.90
C ARG A 318 -26.07 15.02 6.60
N ASP A 319 -26.97 14.78 7.56
CA ASP A 319 -28.16 13.94 7.33
C ASP A 319 -29.13 14.60 6.34
N LYS A 320 -29.28 15.94 6.39
CA LYS A 320 -30.04 16.68 5.38
C LYS A 320 -29.39 16.61 4.00
N GLU A 321 -28.07 16.74 3.94
CA GLU A 321 -27.32 16.62 2.69
C GLU A 321 -27.38 15.19 2.13
N ILE A 322 -27.25 14.17 2.98
CA ILE A 322 -27.41 12.76 2.62
C ILE A 322 -28.83 12.50 2.10
N ASN A 323 -29.86 13.08 2.71
CA ASN A 323 -31.24 12.92 2.24
C ASN A 323 -31.48 13.63 0.90
N LEU A 324 -30.93 14.84 0.70
CA LEU A 324 -30.97 15.53 -0.59
C LEU A 324 -30.21 14.75 -1.68
N LEU A 325 -29.06 14.16 -1.33
CA LEU A 325 -28.30 13.31 -2.24
C LEU A 325 -29.07 12.04 -2.56
N LYS A 326 -29.72 11.39 -1.59
CA LYS A 326 -30.59 10.23 -1.82
C LYS A 326 -31.75 10.57 -2.77
N GLU A 327 -32.42 11.70 -2.57
CA GLU A 327 -33.49 12.15 -3.50
C GLU A 327 -32.95 12.46 -4.90
N SER A 328 -31.73 13.00 -5.00
CA SER A 328 -31.09 13.22 -6.30
C SER A 328 -30.72 11.91 -7.00
N VAL A 329 -30.27 10.91 -6.24
CA VAL A 329 -29.94 9.56 -6.74
C VAL A 329 -31.19 8.86 -7.22
N THR A 330 -32.29 8.86 -6.45
CA THR A 330 -33.55 8.24 -6.88
C THR A 330 -34.13 8.93 -8.12
N THR A 331 -33.96 10.24 -8.24
CA THR A 331 -34.35 11.01 -9.43
C THR A 331 -33.50 10.65 -10.65
N LEU A 332 -32.18 10.45 -10.46
CA LEU A 332 -31.28 10.04 -11.52
C LEU A 332 -31.52 8.58 -11.94
N GLU A 333 -31.82 7.69 -11.00
CA GLU A 333 -32.22 6.31 -11.27
C GLU A 333 -33.50 6.26 -12.12
N HIS A 334 -34.55 7.02 -11.75
CA HIS A 334 -35.76 7.12 -12.55
C HIS A 334 -35.51 7.69 -13.96
N LYS A 335 -34.60 8.67 -14.09
CA LYS A 335 -34.24 9.22 -15.41
C LYS A 335 -33.47 8.20 -16.24
N LEU A 336 -32.56 7.43 -15.63
CA LEU A 336 -31.81 6.38 -16.31
C LEU A 336 -32.75 5.27 -16.79
N GLU A 337 -33.70 4.87 -15.95
CA GLU A 337 -34.70 3.85 -16.29
C GLU A 337 -35.63 4.31 -17.41
N HIS A 338 -36.06 5.58 -17.40
CA HIS A 338 -36.84 6.17 -18.48
C HIS A 338 -36.05 6.22 -19.81
N VAL A 339 -34.76 6.57 -19.78
CA VAL A 339 -33.91 6.59 -20.99
C VAL A 339 -33.74 5.18 -21.55
N LEU A 340 -33.45 4.19 -20.70
CA LEU A 340 -33.35 2.79 -21.12
C LEU A 340 -34.67 2.27 -21.71
N GLN A 341 -35.81 2.68 -21.15
CA GLN A 341 -37.11 2.26 -21.64
C GLN A 341 -37.46 2.89 -23.00
N GLU A 342 -37.05 4.13 -23.26
CA GLU A 342 -37.20 4.76 -24.58
C GLU A 342 -36.23 4.17 -25.63
N GLU A 343 -34.99 3.85 -25.25
CA GLU A 343 -34.05 3.16 -26.15
C GLU A 343 -34.58 1.77 -26.55
N LEU A 344 -35.11 0.99 -25.61
CA LEU A 344 -35.72 -0.31 -25.90
C LEU A 344 -36.93 -0.20 -26.84
N LYS A 345 -37.76 0.84 -26.70
CA LYS A 345 -38.87 1.10 -27.63
C LYS A 345 -38.37 1.47 -29.03
N SER A 346 -37.28 2.24 -29.13
CA SER A 346 -36.69 2.62 -30.41
C SER A 346 -36.13 1.39 -31.15
N LEU A 347 -35.41 0.51 -30.43
CA LEU A 347 -34.86 -0.73 -30.97
C LEU A 347 -35.96 -1.72 -31.39
N ALA A 348 -37.07 -1.77 -30.65
CA ALA A 348 -38.22 -2.60 -31.01
C ALA A 348 -38.84 -2.16 -32.35
N LYS A 349 -39.00 -0.84 -32.58
CA LYS A 349 -39.50 -0.29 -33.84
C LYS A 349 -38.53 -0.53 -35.01
N GLU A 350 -37.22 -0.41 -34.75
CA GLU A 350 -36.21 -0.70 -35.77
C GLU A 350 -36.22 -2.18 -36.19
N LYS A 351 -36.37 -3.09 -35.22
CA LYS A 351 -36.50 -4.53 -35.47
C LYS A 351 -37.74 -4.86 -36.31
N GLU A 352 -38.88 -4.23 -36.03
CA GLU A 352 -40.11 -4.39 -36.80
C GLU A 352 -39.92 -3.94 -38.26
N GLY A 353 -39.31 -2.76 -38.48
CA GLY A 353 -38.99 -2.26 -39.82
C GLY A 353 -38.02 -3.16 -40.59
N LEU A 354 -37.06 -3.80 -39.91
CA LEU A 354 -36.14 -4.77 -40.52
C LEU A 354 -36.85 -6.06 -40.93
N GLU A 355 -37.80 -6.55 -40.13
CA GLU A 355 -38.57 -7.76 -40.46
C GLU A 355 -39.51 -7.51 -41.64
N ASP A 356 -40.09 -6.31 -41.76
CA ASP A 356 -40.90 -5.92 -42.91
C ASP A 356 -40.06 -5.77 -44.19
N LYS A 357 -38.86 -5.20 -44.08
CA LYS A 357 -37.91 -5.15 -45.21
C LYS A 357 -37.51 -6.55 -45.67
N LYS A 358 -37.34 -7.49 -44.74
CA LYS A 358 -37.04 -8.90 -45.04
C LYS A 358 -38.23 -9.60 -45.73
N ARG A 359 -39.48 -9.29 -45.37
CA ARG A 359 -40.66 -9.79 -46.08
C ARG A 359 -40.72 -9.27 -47.52
N LEU A 360 -40.48 -7.98 -47.73
CA LEU A 360 -40.46 -7.38 -49.07
C LEU A 360 -39.41 -8.03 -49.98
N LEU A 361 -38.19 -8.23 -49.47
CA LEU A 361 -37.14 -8.94 -50.22
C LEU A 361 -37.47 -10.41 -50.52
N SER A 362 -38.31 -11.04 -49.70
CA SER A 362 -38.78 -12.40 -49.97
C SER A 362 -39.79 -12.42 -51.12
N ILE A 363 -40.69 -11.43 -51.18
CA ILE A 363 -41.67 -11.29 -52.26
C ILE A 363 -40.96 -10.97 -53.58
N GLU A 364 -40.02 -10.00 -53.59
CA GLU A 364 -39.24 -9.68 -54.80
C GLU A 364 -38.46 -10.88 -55.34
N ARG A 365 -37.94 -11.74 -54.46
CA ARG A 365 -37.26 -12.98 -54.88
C ARG A 365 -38.23 -13.95 -55.55
N GLU A 366 -39.43 -14.09 -55.00
CA GLU A 366 -40.46 -14.99 -55.53
C GLU A 366 -40.95 -14.48 -56.89
N ASP A 367 -41.14 -13.16 -57.06
CA ASP A 367 -41.49 -12.54 -58.33
C ASP A 367 -40.40 -12.80 -59.40
N VAL A 368 -39.13 -12.58 -59.07
CA VAL A 368 -38.00 -12.88 -59.98
C VAL A 368 -37.96 -14.37 -60.37
N GLU A 369 -38.26 -15.26 -59.44
CA GLU A 369 -38.30 -16.70 -59.72
C GLU A 369 -39.48 -17.09 -60.61
N THR A 370 -40.63 -16.40 -60.49
CA THR A 370 -41.75 -16.59 -61.42
C THR A 370 -41.46 -16.02 -62.81
N GLU A 371 -40.81 -14.86 -62.91
CA GLU A 371 -40.37 -14.31 -64.19
C GLU A 371 -39.37 -15.24 -64.89
N PHE A 372 -38.44 -15.83 -64.14
CA PHE A 372 -37.49 -16.79 -64.68
C PHE A 372 -38.19 -18.05 -65.24
N LYS A 373 -39.19 -18.57 -64.53
CA LYS A 373 -40.01 -19.70 -65.02
C LYS A 373 -40.79 -19.34 -66.28
N ASN A 374 -41.33 -18.13 -66.36
CA ASN A 374 -42.05 -17.65 -67.54
C ASN A 374 -41.12 -17.46 -68.75
N LEU A 375 -39.89 -16.97 -68.54
CA LEU A 375 -38.90 -16.88 -69.62
C LEU A 375 -38.54 -18.26 -70.16
N ASN A 376 -38.34 -19.25 -69.27
CA ASN A 376 -38.00 -20.61 -69.67
C ASN A 376 -39.13 -21.27 -70.49
N THR A 377 -40.40 -21.03 -70.14
CA THR A 377 -41.54 -21.54 -70.94
C THR A 377 -41.66 -20.83 -72.29
N THR A 378 -41.36 -19.53 -72.37
CA THR A 378 -41.33 -18.83 -73.67
C THR A 378 -40.20 -19.32 -74.57
N GLU A 379 -39.05 -19.68 -74.01
CA GLU A 379 -37.94 -20.26 -74.77
C GLU A 379 -38.32 -21.64 -75.34
N GLU A 380 -39.00 -22.47 -74.55
CA GLU A 380 -39.53 -23.76 -75.02
C GLU A 380 -40.56 -23.60 -76.16
N VAL A 381 -41.45 -22.60 -76.07
CA VAL A 381 -42.43 -22.29 -77.13
C VAL A 381 -41.73 -21.85 -78.42
N LEU A 382 -40.73 -20.96 -78.32
CA LEU A 382 -39.96 -20.50 -79.49
C LEU A 382 -39.13 -21.62 -80.12
N GLN A 383 -38.62 -22.57 -79.32
CA GLN A 383 -37.97 -23.77 -79.84
C GLN A 383 -38.98 -24.68 -80.58
N HIS A 384 -40.20 -24.81 -80.07
CA HIS A 384 -41.24 -25.62 -80.71
C HIS A 384 -41.75 -25.00 -82.02
N GLU A 385 -41.86 -23.67 -82.09
CA GLU A 385 -42.22 -22.92 -83.29
C GLU A 385 -41.11 -22.97 -84.36
N ARG A 386 -39.83 -22.91 -83.94
CA ARG A 386 -38.69 -23.13 -84.84
C ARG A 386 -38.68 -24.53 -85.46
N ILE A 387 -39.10 -25.56 -84.71
CA ILE A 387 -39.22 -26.93 -85.23
C ILE A 387 -40.42 -27.04 -86.19
N SER A 388 -41.54 -26.36 -85.89
CA SER A 388 -42.72 -26.34 -86.77
C SER A 388 -42.45 -25.63 -88.12
N LEU A 389 -41.65 -24.55 -88.12
CA LEU A 389 -41.24 -23.85 -89.33
C LEU A 389 -40.20 -24.61 -90.17
N LEU A 390 -39.51 -25.60 -89.58
CA LEU A 390 -38.60 -26.50 -90.31
C LEU A 390 -39.37 -27.60 -91.08
N ASP A 391 -40.56 -27.99 -90.62
CA ASP A 391 -41.41 -28.97 -91.30
C ASP A 391 -42.20 -28.38 -92.49
N GLU A 392 -42.61 -27.11 -92.41
CA GLU A 392 -43.38 -26.42 -93.48
C GLU A 392 -42.57 -26.05 -94.74
N LYS A 393 -41.24 -26.06 -94.69
CA LYS A 393 -40.37 -25.73 -95.84
C LYS A 393 -40.11 -26.90 -96.81
N SER A 394 -40.71 -28.07 -96.61
CA SER A 394 -40.46 -29.27 -97.42
C SER A 394 -41.47 -29.53 -98.55
N VAL A 395 -42.51 -28.69 -98.73
CA VAL A 395 -43.52 -28.88 -99.79
C VAL A 395 -43.89 -27.56 -100.47
N GLN A 396 -43.31 -27.28 -101.65
CA GLN A 396 -44.03 -26.92 -102.89
C GLN A 396 -43.07 -26.48 -104.01
N LYS A 397 -43.01 -27.28 -105.09
CA LYS A 397 -42.69 -26.89 -106.47
C LYS A 397 -43.97 -27.21 -107.26
N THR A 398 -44.54 -26.35 -108.11
CA THR A 398 -44.11 -26.00 -109.48
C THR A 398 -45.12 -24.97 -110.04
N SER A 399 -44.67 -23.89 -110.72
CA SER A 399 -44.68 -23.68 -112.19
C SER A 399 -45.74 -22.67 -112.66
N GLU A 400 -45.32 -21.55 -113.26
CA GLU A 400 -45.90 -20.98 -114.49
C GLU A 400 -45.04 -19.80 -115.06
N SER A 401 -44.76 -19.85 -116.37
CA SER A 401 -44.40 -18.76 -117.30
C SER A 401 -42.92 -18.33 -117.49
N MET A 402 -42.38 -18.69 -118.67
CA MET A 402 -40.98 -18.51 -119.14
C MET A 402 -40.56 -17.08 -119.51
N GLU A 403 -41.37 -16.05 -119.27
CA GLU A 403 -40.96 -14.63 -119.45
C GLU A 403 -40.93 -13.85 -118.12
N GLN A 404 -41.52 -14.43 -117.05
CA GLN A 404 -41.23 -14.07 -115.67
C GLN A 404 -39.87 -14.64 -115.25
N ASP A 405 -39.56 -15.88 -115.62
CA ASP A 405 -38.40 -16.68 -115.16
C ASP A 405 -37.03 -16.01 -115.27
N ALA A 406 -36.77 -15.19 -116.29
CA ALA A 406 -35.49 -14.47 -116.39
C ALA A 406 -35.39 -13.32 -115.37
N LYS A 407 -36.51 -12.65 -115.06
CA LYS A 407 -36.59 -11.63 -114.01
C LYS A 407 -36.66 -12.27 -112.63
N THR A 408 -37.43 -13.33 -112.43
CA THR A 408 -37.48 -14.08 -111.16
C THR A 408 -36.13 -14.71 -110.84
N LYS A 409 -35.40 -15.25 -111.82
CA LYS A 409 -34.05 -15.78 -111.61
C LYS A 409 -33.06 -14.70 -111.18
N LYS A 410 -33.13 -13.51 -111.78
CA LYS A 410 -32.26 -12.37 -111.42
C LYS A 410 -32.58 -11.83 -110.02
N VAL A 411 -33.87 -11.73 -109.67
CA VAL A 411 -34.34 -11.38 -108.32
C VAL A 411 -33.92 -12.44 -107.30
N LEU A 412 -34.00 -13.73 -107.63
CA LEU A 412 -33.52 -14.83 -106.79
C LEU A 412 -32.01 -14.81 -106.61
N GLU A 413 -31.23 -14.44 -107.63
CA GLU A 413 -29.77 -14.27 -107.54
C GLU A 413 -29.38 -13.07 -106.65
N GLU A 414 -30.14 -11.98 -106.74
CA GLU A 414 -29.98 -10.81 -105.87
C GLU A 414 -30.38 -11.13 -104.42
N GLU A 415 -31.47 -11.87 -104.20
CA GLU A 415 -31.87 -12.39 -102.89
C GLU A 415 -30.85 -13.38 -102.32
N LEU A 416 -30.30 -14.29 -103.13
CA LEU A 416 -29.24 -15.21 -102.70
C LEU A 416 -27.99 -14.47 -102.28
N ASN A 417 -27.59 -13.42 -103.02
CA ASN A 417 -26.46 -12.57 -102.65
C ASN A 417 -26.74 -11.76 -101.38
N TYR A 418 -27.97 -11.27 -101.19
CA TYR A 418 -28.37 -10.59 -99.97
C TYR A 418 -28.36 -11.54 -98.77
N LEU A 419 -28.93 -12.74 -98.92
CA LEU A 419 -28.93 -13.78 -97.90
C LEU A 419 -27.51 -14.27 -97.58
N ALA A 420 -26.61 -14.34 -98.56
CA ALA A 420 -25.21 -14.66 -98.33
C ALA A 420 -24.51 -13.59 -97.48
N LYS A 421 -24.72 -12.31 -97.78
CA LYS A 421 -24.21 -11.19 -96.97
C LYS A 421 -24.84 -11.15 -95.57
N GLU A 422 -26.12 -11.48 -95.45
CA GLU A 422 -26.81 -11.58 -94.16
C GLU A 422 -26.24 -12.72 -93.32
N LYS A 423 -25.99 -13.88 -93.95
CA LYS A 423 -25.35 -15.02 -93.31
C LYS A 423 -23.95 -14.65 -92.81
N GLU A 424 -23.13 -13.99 -93.63
CA GLU A 424 -21.79 -13.53 -93.26
C GLU A 424 -21.83 -12.57 -92.05
N ARG A 425 -22.77 -11.61 -92.07
CA ARG A 425 -23.00 -10.68 -90.94
C ARG A 425 -23.41 -11.39 -89.65
N LEU A 426 -24.30 -12.38 -89.75
CA LEU A 426 -24.72 -13.19 -88.61
C LEU A 426 -23.57 -14.06 -88.09
N GLU A 427 -22.69 -14.54 -88.97
CA GLU A 427 -21.52 -15.33 -88.62
C GLU A 427 -20.48 -14.49 -87.88
N GLU A 428 -20.25 -13.24 -88.30
CA GLU A 428 -19.45 -12.24 -87.56
C GLU A 428 -20.06 -11.90 -86.19
N GLN A 429 -21.38 -11.65 -86.12
CA GLN A 429 -22.06 -11.41 -84.84
C GLN A 429 -21.93 -12.61 -83.89
N ASN A 430 -22.08 -13.84 -84.40
CA ASN A 430 -21.90 -15.05 -83.61
C ASN A 430 -20.46 -15.20 -83.10
N GLN A 431 -19.45 -14.82 -83.90
CA GLN A 431 -18.07 -14.79 -83.41
C GLN A 431 -17.89 -13.75 -82.30
N ILE A 432 -18.43 -12.54 -82.45
CA ILE A 432 -18.36 -11.50 -81.41
C ILE A 432 -19.04 -11.97 -80.12
N ILE A 433 -20.26 -12.51 -80.20
CA ILE A 433 -20.98 -13.06 -79.05
C ILE A 433 -20.18 -14.20 -78.40
N SER A 434 -19.57 -15.08 -79.19
CA SER A 434 -18.71 -16.16 -78.69
C SER A 434 -17.50 -15.63 -77.92
N THR A 435 -16.85 -14.58 -78.42
CA THR A 435 -15.74 -13.94 -77.70
C THR A 435 -16.19 -13.24 -76.41
N GLN A 436 -17.34 -12.54 -76.44
CA GLN A 436 -17.91 -11.90 -75.26
C GLN A 436 -18.28 -12.94 -74.18
N LYS A 437 -18.88 -14.06 -74.57
CA LYS A 437 -19.21 -15.16 -73.66
C LYS A 437 -17.96 -15.72 -72.96
N LYS A 438 -16.86 -15.92 -73.71
CA LYS A 438 -15.59 -16.38 -73.13
C LYS A 438 -14.99 -15.35 -72.15
N ASN A 439 -15.06 -14.06 -72.49
CA ASN A 439 -14.58 -13.00 -71.61
C ASN A 439 -15.39 -12.95 -70.30
N LEU A 440 -16.73 -13.00 -70.38
CA LEU A 440 -17.59 -13.06 -69.21
C LEU A 440 -17.33 -14.29 -68.35
N GLU A 441 -17.03 -15.44 -68.97
CA GLU A 441 -16.70 -16.66 -68.23
C GLU A 441 -15.37 -16.53 -67.45
N ILE A 442 -14.38 -15.85 -68.03
CA ILE A 442 -13.12 -15.53 -67.33
C ILE A 442 -13.36 -14.55 -66.19
N GLU A 443 -14.15 -13.49 -66.43
CA GLU A 443 -14.50 -12.53 -65.38
C GLU A 443 -15.26 -13.20 -64.23
N PHE A 444 -16.20 -14.09 -64.52
CA PHE A 444 -16.93 -14.85 -63.50
C PHE A 444 -15.98 -15.73 -62.67
N LYS A 445 -15.04 -16.42 -63.31
CA LYS A 445 -14.01 -17.22 -62.61
C LYS A 445 -13.16 -16.35 -61.71
N ASN A 446 -12.66 -15.22 -62.22
CA ASN A 446 -11.86 -14.26 -61.44
C ASN A 446 -12.63 -13.70 -60.24
N LEU A 447 -13.92 -13.37 -60.42
CA LEU A 447 -14.77 -12.86 -59.36
C LEU A 447 -15.02 -13.92 -58.27
N ASN A 448 -15.18 -15.18 -58.67
CA ASN A 448 -15.35 -16.28 -57.73
C ASN A 448 -14.05 -16.54 -56.93
N THR A 449 -12.89 -16.52 -57.59
CA THR A 449 -11.60 -16.62 -56.90
C THR A 449 -11.39 -15.46 -55.92
N ALA A 450 -11.73 -14.23 -56.31
CA ALA A 450 -11.65 -13.08 -55.41
C ALA A 450 -12.58 -13.23 -54.20
N LYS A 451 -13.80 -13.76 -54.40
CA LYS A 451 -14.74 -14.05 -53.32
C LYS A 451 -14.19 -15.08 -52.33
N GLU A 452 -13.57 -16.14 -52.82
CA GLU A 452 -12.94 -17.18 -51.98
C GLU A 452 -11.78 -16.62 -51.15
N ILE A 453 -10.93 -15.76 -51.76
CA ILE A 453 -9.84 -15.08 -51.05
C ILE A 453 -10.40 -14.20 -49.92
N LEU A 454 -11.42 -13.39 -50.19
CA LEU A 454 -12.05 -12.53 -49.17
C LEU A 454 -12.71 -13.34 -48.04
N GLN A 455 -13.29 -14.51 -48.35
CA GLN A 455 -13.82 -15.40 -47.33
C GLN A 455 -12.70 -15.96 -46.44
N GLN A 456 -11.56 -16.32 -47.02
CA GLN A 456 -10.41 -16.81 -46.27
C GLN A 456 -9.81 -15.71 -45.38
N GLU A 457 -9.67 -14.49 -45.90
CA GLU A 457 -9.23 -13.33 -45.11
C GLU A 457 -10.18 -13.05 -43.94
N ARG A 458 -11.50 -13.10 -44.17
CA ARG A 458 -12.50 -12.95 -43.11
C ARG A 458 -12.32 -14.00 -42.00
N ILE A 459 -12.08 -15.26 -42.36
CA ILE A 459 -11.85 -16.33 -41.39
C ILE A 459 -10.55 -16.07 -40.61
N SER A 460 -9.48 -15.69 -41.29
CA SER A 460 -8.20 -15.36 -40.67
C SER A 460 -8.31 -14.19 -39.68
N LEU A 461 -8.99 -13.11 -40.07
CA LEU A 461 -9.23 -11.95 -39.20
C LEU A 461 -10.10 -12.30 -38.00
N LEU A 462 -11.08 -13.20 -38.17
CA LEU A 462 -11.93 -13.63 -37.06
C LEU A 462 -11.15 -14.49 -36.05
N ALA A 463 -10.22 -15.33 -36.53
CA ALA A 463 -9.30 -16.08 -35.68
C ALA A 463 -8.33 -15.15 -34.94
N GLU A 464 -7.76 -14.16 -35.62
CA GLU A 464 -6.89 -13.14 -35.01
C GLU A 464 -7.64 -12.34 -33.94
N LYS A 465 -8.86 -11.89 -34.24
CA LYS A 465 -9.73 -11.20 -33.27
C LYS A 465 -9.98 -12.06 -32.03
N SER A 466 -10.31 -13.34 -32.21
CA SER A 466 -10.52 -14.27 -31.11
C SER A 466 -9.26 -14.45 -30.25
N SER A 467 -8.08 -14.53 -30.87
CA SER A 467 -6.80 -14.59 -30.16
C SER A 467 -6.51 -13.31 -29.38
N LEU A 468 -6.79 -12.15 -29.96
CA LEU A 468 -6.59 -10.85 -29.30
C LEU A 468 -7.55 -10.68 -28.11
N ASP A 469 -8.80 -11.09 -28.26
CA ASP A 469 -9.80 -11.08 -27.18
C ASP A 469 -9.35 -11.98 -26.02
N GLN A 470 -8.83 -13.18 -26.31
CA GLN A 470 -8.25 -14.07 -25.28
C GLN A 470 -7.05 -13.42 -24.57
N GLN A 471 -6.14 -12.80 -25.33
CA GLN A 471 -4.99 -12.13 -24.76
C GLN A 471 -5.41 -10.94 -23.86
N SER A 472 -6.41 -10.16 -24.29
CA SER A 472 -6.96 -9.05 -23.50
C SER A 472 -7.55 -9.55 -22.19
N GLN A 473 -8.31 -10.65 -22.21
CA GLN A 473 -8.88 -11.25 -21.01
C GLN A 473 -7.81 -11.73 -20.03
N LEU A 474 -6.71 -12.33 -20.52
CA LEU A 474 -5.60 -12.75 -19.69
C LEU A 474 -4.90 -11.56 -19.01
N TYR A 475 -4.68 -10.46 -19.74
CA TYR A 475 -4.12 -9.24 -19.16
C TYR A 475 -5.05 -8.62 -18.13
N GLU A 476 -6.33 -8.54 -18.43
CA GLU A 476 -7.33 -7.99 -17.51
C GLU A 476 -7.42 -8.84 -16.23
N SER A 477 -7.44 -10.17 -16.36
CA SER A 477 -7.45 -11.08 -15.23
C SER A 477 -6.20 -10.96 -14.37
N HIS A 478 -5.01 -10.97 -14.99
CA HIS A 478 -3.74 -10.84 -14.27
C HIS A 478 -3.63 -9.49 -13.53
N TYR A 479 -4.05 -8.40 -14.19
CA TYR A 479 -4.06 -7.07 -13.58
C TYR A 479 -5.02 -7.01 -12.40
N LYS A 480 -6.23 -7.57 -12.56
CA LYS A 480 -7.22 -7.66 -11.49
C LYS A 480 -6.71 -8.46 -10.30
N GLU A 481 -6.13 -9.63 -10.54
CA GLU A 481 -5.58 -10.49 -9.49
C GLU A 481 -4.43 -9.83 -8.74
N THR A 482 -3.53 -9.14 -9.46
CA THR A 482 -2.42 -8.38 -8.86
C THR A 482 -2.94 -7.26 -7.95
N LEU A 483 -3.92 -6.48 -8.42
CA LEU A 483 -4.55 -5.44 -7.63
C LEU A 483 -5.30 -6.00 -6.40
N GLU A 484 -6.01 -7.11 -6.56
CA GLU A 484 -6.71 -7.78 -5.46
C GLU A 484 -5.71 -8.27 -4.39
N ALA A 485 -4.57 -8.82 -4.80
CA ALA A 485 -3.50 -9.24 -3.90
C ALA A 485 -2.85 -8.05 -3.17
N GLU A 486 -2.63 -6.92 -3.85
CA GLU A 486 -2.16 -5.69 -3.20
C GLU A 486 -3.19 -5.14 -2.20
N ARG A 487 -4.47 -5.12 -2.58
CA ARG A 487 -5.56 -4.71 -1.68
C ARG A 487 -5.56 -5.56 -0.41
N GLN A 488 -5.46 -6.88 -0.54
CA GLN A 488 -5.39 -7.79 0.61
C GLN A 488 -4.16 -7.53 1.49
N LYS A 489 -3.00 -7.26 0.90
CA LYS A 489 -1.79 -6.89 1.67
C LYS A 489 -2.00 -5.60 2.47
N PHE A 490 -2.64 -4.59 1.88
CA PHE A 490 -2.97 -3.36 2.60
C PHE A 490 -4.01 -3.57 3.69
N GLU A 491 -5.01 -4.41 3.44
CA GLU A 491 -6.04 -4.75 4.42
C GLU A 491 -5.45 -5.48 5.64
N VAL A 492 -4.53 -6.43 5.43
CA VAL A 492 -3.80 -7.08 6.53
C VAL A 492 -2.99 -6.07 7.34
N LYS A 493 -2.25 -5.17 6.68
CA LYS A 493 -1.48 -4.11 7.36
C LYS A 493 -2.37 -3.14 8.14
N TYR A 494 -3.51 -2.76 7.55
CA TYR A 494 -4.49 -1.90 8.21
C TYR A 494 -5.03 -2.57 9.48
N ASN A 495 -5.44 -3.84 9.38
CA ASN A 495 -5.93 -4.59 10.53
C ASN A 495 -4.86 -4.77 11.62
N GLN A 496 -3.60 -5.01 11.24
CA GLN A 496 -2.49 -5.06 12.19
C GLN A 496 -2.26 -3.72 12.90
N LEU A 497 -2.34 -2.61 12.19
CA LEU A 497 -2.20 -1.29 12.79
C LEU A 497 -3.38 -0.99 13.74
N VAL A 498 -4.60 -1.40 13.38
CA VAL A 498 -5.79 -1.26 14.23
C VAL A 498 -5.63 -2.08 15.52
N THR A 499 -5.13 -3.32 15.46
CA THR A 499 -4.90 -4.12 16.66
C THR A 499 -3.78 -3.55 17.53
N GLU A 500 -2.71 -3.04 16.93
CA GLU A 500 -1.63 -2.36 17.66
C GLU A 500 -2.16 -1.10 18.37
N ILE A 501 -2.90 -0.24 17.68
CA ILE A 501 -3.54 0.93 18.27
C ILE A 501 -4.49 0.53 19.41
N GLY A 502 -5.28 -0.54 19.23
CA GLY A 502 -6.15 -1.08 20.29
C GLY A 502 -5.36 -1.48 21.54
N SER A 503 -4.26 -2.22 21.38
CA SER A 503 -3.41 -2.65 22.50
C SER A 503 -2.73 -1.48 23.22
N LEU A 504 -2.33 -0.45 22.48
CA LEU A 504 -1.77 0.78 23.04
C LEU A 504 -2.84 1.55 23.82
N HIS A 505 -4.06 1.65 23.28
CA HIS A 505 -5.17 2.29 23.95
C HIS A 505 -5.51 1.61 25.28
N GLU A 506 -5.62 0.28 25.31
CA GLU A 506 -5.82 -0.49 26.55
C GLU A 506 -4.68 -0.30 27.56
N THR A 507 -3.44 -0.18 27.07
CA THR A 507 -2.27 0.07 27.92
C THR A 507 -2.29 1.47 28.53
N ILE A 508 -2.67 2.48 27.74
CA ILE A 508 -2.84 3.86 28.21
C ILE A 508 -3.95 3.91 29.26
N GLN A 509 -5.10 3.31 28.99
CA GLN A 509 -6.23 3.29 29.93
C GLN A 509 -5.87 2.64 31.26
N ARG A 510 -5.11 1.54 31.26
CA ARG A 510 -4.59 0.92 32.49
C ARG A 510 -3.64 1.84 33.25
N LYS A 511 -2.77 2.56 32.55
CA LYS A 511 -1.85 3.53 33.16
C LYS A 511 -2.61 4.72 33.75
N GLU A 512 -3.61 5.24 33.06
CA GLU A 512 -4.48 6.32 33.55
C GLU A 512 -5.18 5.91 34.86
N LEU A 513 -5.73 4.69 34.91
CA LEU A 513 -6.34 4.17 36.14
C LEU A 513 -5.34 4.05 37.30
N CYS A 514 -4.12 3.58 37.01
CA CYS A 514 -3.06 3.50 38.02
C CYS A 514 -2.64 4.88 38.54
N VAL A 515 -2.56 5.88 37.66
CA VAL A 515 -2.26 7.27 38.04
C VAL A 515 -3.36 7.83 38.93
N ILE A 516 -4.63 7.60 38.61
CA ILE A 516 -5.76 8.03 39.45
C ILE A 516 -5.67 7.41 40.84
N ASN A 517 -5.41 6.09 40.93
CA ASN A 517 -5.27 5.41 42.22
C ASN A 517 -4.11 5.99 43.05
N LEU A 518 -2.93 6.16 42.45
CA LEU A 518 -1.78 6.77 43.14
C LEU A 518 -2.08 8.21 43.59
N GLN A 519 -2.82 8.98 42.78
CA GLN A 519 -3.21 10.34 43.15
C GLN A 519 -4.19 10.34 44.33
N THR A 520 -5.09 9.37 44.42
CA THR A 520 -5.95 9.22 45.60
C THR A 520 -5.17 8.81 46.86
N GLU A 521 -4.18 7.92 46.74
CA GLU A 521 -3.30 7.55 47.87
C GLU A 521 -2.48 8.74 48.36
N ILE A 522 -1.93 9.55 47.44
CA ILE A 522 -1.20 10.77 47.76
C ILE A 522 -2.09 11.75 48.53
N GLU A 523 -3.33 11.95 48.09
CA GLU A 523 -4.24 12.88 48.79
C GLU A 523 -4.61 12.38 50.19
N GLN A 524 -4.85 11.07 50.37
CA GLN A 524 -5.08 10.48 51.69
C GLN A 524 -3.88 10.65 52.64
N HIS A 525 -2.66 10.44 52.13
CA HIS A 525 -1.45 10.68 52.91
C HIS A 525 -1.27 12.16 53.25
N ARG A 526 -1.61 13.06 52.32
CA ARG A 526 -1.57 14.50 52.54
C ARG A 526 -2.54 14.94 53.65
N GLU A 527 -3.77 14.43 53.64
CA GLU A 527 -4.75 14.67 54.71
C GLU A 527 -4.24 14.18 56.07
N SER A 528 -3.64 12.99 56.10
CA SER A 528 -3.04 12.41 57.32
C SER A 528 -1.88 13.27 57.86
N ILE A 529 -1.01 13.76 56.96
CA ILE A 529 0.09 14.68 57.33
C ILE A 529 -0.47 15.98 57.89
N ASN A 530 -1.48 16.57 57.25
CA ASN A 530 -2.10 17.82 57.72
C ASN A 530 -2.72 17.65 59.13
N LEU A 531 -3.37 16.51 59.38
CA LEU A 531 -3.91 16.19 60.70
C LEU A 531 -2.80 16.09 61.76
N LEU A 532 -1.72 15.35 61.46
CA LEU A 532 -0.58 15.22 62.37
C LEU A 532 0.13 16.57 62.61
N GLN A 533 0.28 17.40 61.58
CA GLN A 533 0.82 18.76 61.72
C GLN A 533 -0.05 19.62 62.65
N THR A 534 -1.37 19.56 62.49
CA THR A 534 -2.31 20.28 63.36
C THR A 534 -2.19 19.78 64.80
N GLN A 535 -2.09 18.47 65.00
CA GLN A 535 -1.91 17.88 66.33
C GLN A 535 -0.59 18.32 66.99
N LEU A 536 0.52 18.33 66.23
CA LEU A 536 1.81 18.82 66.73
C LEU A 536 1.75 20.30 67.10
N GLN A 537 1.07 21.12 66.30
CA GLN A 537 0.91 22.55 66.59
C GLN A 537 0.12 22.78 67.88
N LEU A 538 -0.95 22.01 68.11
CA LEU A 538 -1.72 22.08 69.37
C LEU A 538 -0.87 21.67 70.57
N PHE A 539 -0.09 20.59 70.47
CA PHE A 539 0.81 20.18 71.55
C PHE A 539 1.93 21.18 71.82
N GLU A 540 2.45 21.83 70.78
CA GLU A 540 3.42 22.91 70.92
C GLU A 540 2.81 24.10 71.65
N GLU A 541 1.59 24.50 71.28
CA GLU A 541 0.86 25.58 71.95
C GLU A 541 0.60 25.25 73.42
N ASP A 542 0.06 24.06 73.73
CA ASP A 542 -0.16 23.59 75.10
C ASP A 542 1.14 23.60 75.93
N PHE A 543 2.24 23.12 75.33
CA PHE A 543 3.55 23.12 75.98
C PHE A 543 4.07 24.53 76.27
N THR A 544 3.89 25.48 75.33
CA THR A 544 4.29 26.87 75.54
C THR A 544 3.47 27.54 76.64
N GLN A 545 2.15 27.34 76.65
CA GLN A 545 1.26 27.86 77.68
C GLN A 545 1.62 27.30 79.07
N GLU A 546 1.87 25.99 79.18
CA GLU A 546 2.29 25.34 80.43
C GLU A 546 3.64 25.88 80.91
N ARG A 547 4.58 26.11 79.99
CA ARG A 547 5.88 26.70 80.29
C ARG A 547 5.76 28.15 80.78
N GLU A 548 4.91 28.96 80.17
CA GLU A 548 4.63 30.33 80.60
C GLU A 548 4.00 30.36 82.00
N LEU A 549 2.99 29.52 82.24
CA LEU A 549 2.36 29.38 83.55
C LEU A 549 3.37 28.95 84.63
N LYS A 550 4.23 27.98 84.31
CA LYS A 550 5.30 27.54 85.21
C LYS A 550 6.30 28.66 85.54
N ASN A 551 6.65 29.50 84.56
CA ASN A 551 7.52 30.64 84.79
C ASN A 551 6.85 31.68 85.72
N LEU A 552 5.56 31.96 85.51
CA LEU A 552 4.78 32.85 86.38
C LEU A 552 4.73 32.31 87.82
N LEU A 553 4.40 31.03 88.00
CA LEU A 553 4.41 30.38 89.31
C LEU A 553 5.80 30.42 89.98
N MET A 554 6.86 30.28 89.21
CA MET A 554 8.24 30.38 89.72
C MET A 554 8.56 31.81 90.17
N GLN A 555 8.09 32.82 89.44
CA GLN A 555 8.23 34.23 89.82
C GLN A 555 7.45 34.55 91.10
N GLU A 556 6.19 34.11 91.21
CA GLU A 556 5.38 34.27 92.42
C GLU A 556 6.01 33.55 93.61
N LYS A 557 6.51 32.32 93.41
CA LYS A 557 7.25 31.57 94.44
C LYS A 557 8.48 32.33 94.91
N SER A 558 9.27 32.89 93.99
CA SER A 558 10.44 33.71 94.34
C SER A 558 10.03 34.95 95.13
N GLN A 559 8.95 35.61 94.73
CA GLN A 559 8.42 36.78 95.42
C GLN A 559 8.00 36.43 96.85
N LEU A 560 7.23 35.36 97.01
CA LEU A 560 6.79 34.89 98.32
C LEU A 560 7.98 34.46 99.20
N CYS A 561 8.98 33.79 98.64
CA CYS A 561 10.22 33.46 99.36
C CYS A 561 10.93 34.72 99.85
N ASN A 562 11.02 35.77 99.03
CA ASN A 562 11.61 37.05 99.43
C ASN A 562 10.79 37.72 100.54
N ASP A 563 9.46 37.74 100.42
CA ASP A 563 8.57 38.34 101.41
C ASP A 563 8.64 37.60 102.76
N ILE A 564 8.66 36.27 102.74
CA ILE A 564 8.87 35.44 103.93
C ILE A 564 10.25 35.71 104.53
N GLN A 565 11.30 35.80 103.72
CA GLN A 565 12.65 36.09 104.20
C GLN A 565 12.72 37.48 104.87
N GLN A 566 12.07 38.50 104.28
CA GLN A 566 11.94 39.82 104.89
C GLN A 566 11.20 39.77 106.23
N GLN A 567 10.12 39.00 106.32
CA GLN A 567 9.39 38.79 107.58
C GLN A 567 10.25 38.07 108.63
N ILE A 568 11.00 37.03 108.24
CA ILE A 568 11.94 36.34 109.12
C ILE A 568 12.99 37.32 109.65
N ASP A 569 13.58 38.13 108.78
CA ASP A 569 14.60 39.10 109.18
C ASP A 569 14.02 40.22 110.07
N PHE A 570 12.80 40.66 109.81
CA PHE A 570 12.08 41.59 110.67
C PHE A 570 11.77 40.99 112.05
N ASN A 571 11.24 39.76 112.09
CA ASN A 571 11.00 39.04 113.34
C ASN A 571 12.30 38.81 114.11
N ARG A 572 13.42 38.52 113.43
CA ARG A 572 14.75 38.40 114.04
C ARG A 572 15.19 39.72 114.67
N LYS A 573 15.00 40.86 113.99
CA LYS A 573 15.27 42.20 114.54
C LYS A 573 14.40 42.48 115.77
N LEU A 574 13.09 42.22 115.71
CA LEU A 574 12.20 42.37 116.86
C LEU A 574 12.61 41.48 118.03
N GLN A 575 12.99 40.23 117.79
CA GLN A 575 13.51 39.34 118.83
C GLN A 575 14.81 39.85 119.45
N GLN A 576 15.71 40.43 118.65
CA GLN A 576 16.91 41.10 119.14
C GLN A 576 16.56 42.32 119.99
N GLU A 577 15.60 43.15 119.58
CA GLU A 577 15.09 44.28 120.37
C GLU A 577 14.44 43.82 121.68
N LEU A 578 13.65 42.75 121.67
CA LEU A 578 13.09 42.13 122.88
C LEU A 578 14.18 41.55 123.79
N CYS A 579 15.24 40.97 123.23
CA CYS A 579 16.41 40.54 124.01
C CYS A 579 17.12 41.75 124.64
N ASN A 580 17.31 42.83 123.88
CA ASN A 580 17.91 44.08 124.38
C ASN A 580 17.06 44.73 125.49
N LEU A 581 15.73 44.65 125.39
CA LEU A 581 14.79 45.06 126.44
C LEU A 581 14.83 44.13 127.66
N LYS A 582 15.00 42.82 127.47
CA LYS A 582 15.26 41.85 128.57
C LYS A 582 16.57 42.13 129.30
N PHE A 583 17.59 42.66 128.62
CA PHE A 583 18.86 43.06 129.25
C PHE A 583 18.81 44.38 130.03
N GLN A 584 17.68 45.12 130.00
CA GLN A 584 17.45 46.31 130.83
C GLN A 584 16.69 46.02 132.13
N TYR A 585 16.40 44.75 132.45
CA TYR A 585 15.82 44.33 133.73
C TYR A 585 16.52 43.07 134.27
N VAL A 586 17.31 43.26 135.34
CA VAL A 586 17.79 42.24 136.28
C VAL A 586 17.27 42.71 137.65
N PRO A 587 16.76 41.86 138.58
CA PRO A 587 17.06 40.43 138.84
C PRO A 587 15.76 39.58 138.96
N ALA A 588 15.66 38.29 139.32
CA ALA A 588 16.50 37.19 139.79
C ALA A 588 15.73 35.92 139.36
N GLY A 589 16.36 34.83 138.92
CA GLY A 589 16.65 33.73 139.82
C GLY A 589 15.68 32.55 139.62
N GLN A 590 16.27 31.35 139.52
CA GLN A 590 15.65 30.01 139.58
C GLN A 590 15.34 29.31 138.24
N SER A 591 16.33 28.50 137.84
CA SER A 591 16.21 27.15 137.30
C SER A 591 14.90 26.44 137.64
N GLU A 592 14.21 25.91 136.63
CA GLU A 592 13.69 24.54 136.67
C GLU A 592 13.34 24.03 135.27
N ASN A 593 13.69 22.77 135.03
CA ASN A 593 13.33 21.97 133.88
C ASN A 593 11.81 22.03 133.63
N SER A 594 11.41 22.21 132.38
CA SER A 594 10.11 21.74 131.90
C SER A 594 10.15 21.58 130.40
N ASP A 595 10.21 20.31 129.98
CA ASP A 595 9.78 19.82 128.69
C ASP A 595 8.49 20.52 128.25
N LEU A 596 8.59 21.38 127.23
CA LEU A 596 7.42 21.80 126.45
C LEU A 596 7.38 20.98 125.17
N VAL A 597 6.80 19.80 125.37
CA VAL A 597 6.04 18.97 124.44
C VAL A 597 5.58 19.71 123.17
N PRO A 598 5.90 19.22 121.96
CA PRO A 598 5.32 19.72 120.71
C PRO A 598 3.80 19.44 120.64
N PRO A 599 3.00 20.28 119.98
CA PRO A 599 1.54 20.09 119.93
C PRO A 599 1.17 18.84 119.12
N LEU A 600 0.50 17.90 119.81
CA LEU A 600 -0.50 16.95 119.31
C LEU A 600 -0.41 16.56 117.82
N MET A 601 0.37 15.53 117.52
CA MET A 601 0.17 14.72 116.32
C MET A 601 -1.27 14.21 116.31
N SER A 602 -2.05 14.65 115.33
CA SER A 602 -3.40 14.18 115.07
C SER A 602 -3.35 12.66 114.89
N THR A 603 -3.99 11.91 115.80
CA THR A 603 -4.12 10.46 115.64
C THR A 603 -5.05 10.21 114.45
N LEU A 604 -4.52 9.59 113.42
CA LEU A 604 -5.25 9.29 112.19
C LEU A 604 -6.03 7.99 112.42
N ARG A 605 -7.27 7.93 111.96
CA ARG A 605 -8.15 6.76 112.20
C ARG A 605 -8.47 6.04 110.90
N CYS A 606 -8.53 4.72 110.96
CA CYS A 606 -9.03 3.93 109.85
C CYS A 606 -10.55 4.12 109.73
N PRO A 607 -11.08 4.61 108.59
CA PRO A 607 -12.51 4.87 108.43
C PRO A 607 -13.38 3.59 108.43
N LYS A 608 -12.77 2.40 108.38
CA LYS A 608 -13.47 1.10 108.34
C LYS A 608 -13.58 0.40 109.69
N CYS A 609 -12.55 0.48 110.55
CA CYS A 609 -12.50 -0.20 111.85
C CYS A 609 -12.26 0.74 113.05
N ASP A 610 -12.07 2.04 112.79
CA ASP A 610 -11.84 3.10 113.79
C ASP A 610 -10.58 2.94 114.67
N GLU A 611 -9.63 2.08 114.27
CA GLU A 611 -8.33 1.98 114.93
C GLU A 611 -7.46 3.23 114.71
N LYS A 612 -6.71 3.62 115.75
CA LYS A 612 -5.92 4.86 115.80
C LYS A 612 -4.45 4.60 115.50
N PHE A 613 -3.91 5.34 114.56
CA PHE A 613 -2.52 5.27 114.13
C PHE A 613 -1.80 6.60 114.38
N ARG A 614 -0.49 6.51 114.67
CA ARG A 614 0.35 7.67 115.01
C ARG A 614 1.00 8.33 113.79
N ASN A 615 0.96 7.68 112.64
CA ASN A 615 1.63 8.05 111.39
C ASN A 615 0.80 7.55 110.19
N ILE A 616 0.90 8.27 109.05
CA ILE A 616 0.15 7.96 107.81
C ILE A 616 0.55 6.61 107.23
N GLU A 617 1.85 6.27 107.22
CA GLU A 617 2.34 5.01 106.65
C GLU A 617 1.74 3.77 107.33
N SER A 618 1.63 3.77 108.67
CA SER A 618 1.00 2.66 109.39
C SER A 618 -0.52 2.63 109.23
N LEU A 619 -1.15 3.78 108.94
CA LEU A 619 -2.56 3.81 108.56
C LEU A 619 -2.76 3.26 107.14
N GLU A 620 -1.90 3.59 106.18
CA GLU A 620 -1.98 3.09 104.80
C GLU A 620 -1.76 1.58 104.73
N GLU A 621 -0.76 1.05 105.44
CA GLU A 621 -0.51 -0.40 105.53
C GLU A 621 -1.70 -1.13 106.19
N HIS A 622 -2.25 -0.54 107.26
CA HIS A 622 -3.46 -1.07 107.88
C HIS A 622 -4.68 -0.98 106.96
N ILE A 623 -4.90 0.11 106.22
CA ILE A 623 -6.01 0.24 105.27
C ILE A 623 -5.88 -0.81 104.15
N SER A 624 -4.67 -1.04 103.63
CA SER A 624 -4.42 -2.10 102.65
C SER A 624 -4.77 -3.49 103.19
N MET A 625 -4.41 -3.80 104.44
CA MET A 625 -4.81 -5.04 105.09
C MET A 625 -6.32 -5.11 105.40
N CYS A 626 -6.89 -4.04 105.95
CA CYS A 626 -8.29 -3.92 106.35
C CYS A 626 -9.26 -3.98 105.14
N LEU A 627 -8.80 -3.55 103.96
CA LEU A 627 -9.52 -3.71 102.69
C LEU A 627 -9.37 -5.12 102.11
N SER A 628 -8.24 -5.80 102.32
CA SER A 628 -7.99 -7.17 101.83
C SER A 628 -8.65 -8.31 102.63
N LEU A 629 -9.12 -8.06 103.86
CA LEU A 629 -9.91 -9.01 104.67
C LEU A 629 -11.40 -9.09 104.28
N LEU A 630 -11.70 -8.76 103.01
CA LEU A 630 -13.03 -8.84 102.41
C LEU A 630 -12.91 -9.46 101.01
N ASN A 631 -12.50 -10.72 101.01
CA ASN A 631 -13.01 -11.75 100.10
C ASN A 631 -13.54 -12.89 100.94
#